data_AF-A0A5N9EGE8-F1
#
_entry.id   AF-A0A5N9EGE8-F1
#
_cell.length_a   1.000
_cell.length_b   1.000
_cell.length_c   1.000
_cell.angle_alpha   90.00
_cell.angle_beta   90.00
_cell.angle_gamma   90.00
#
_symmetry.space_group_name_H-M   'P 1'
#
loop_
_entity.id
_entity.type
_entity.pdbx_description
1 polymer ?
#
loop_
_entity_poly.entity_id
_entity_poly.type
_entity_poly.pdbx_seq_one_letter_code
_entity_poly.pdbx_strand_id
1 'polypeptide(L)'
;MSDFWKELLTHKGNGWWNLPKTSQSEPNPKYEGPIGGPWLTNWWKFLTHSGVDHAGPAFYTVVAIFLAVITLLEVWIYTIKEFGVWLNPILIVLSLFKFIGVVAFFMHLRFDHRYFTLIFTFCMILGVSVFISALLMKSFAQTIQ
;
A
#
# COMPACT_ATOMS: atom_id res chain seq x y z
N MET A 1 46.24 18.91 3.96
CA MET A 1 45.33 17.75 3.74
C MET A 1 45.01 17.74 2.26
N SER A 2 45.33 16.66 1.55
CA SER A 2 45.60 16.67 0.10
C SER A 2 44.41 17.01 -0.80
N ASP A 3 44.68 17.77 -1.87
CA ASP A 3 43.69 18.25 -2.85
C ASP A 3 42.95 17.13 -3.59
N PHE A 4 43.56 15.95 -3.68
CA PHE A 4 42.98 14.76 -4.31
C PHE A 4 41.67 14.30 -3.63
N TRP A 5 41.60 14.33 -2.29
CA TRP A 5 40.39 13.93 -1.57
C TRP A 5 39.25 14.94 -1.73
N LYS A 6 39.59 16.23 -1.90
CA LYS A 6 38.60 17.27 -2.22
C LYS A 6 38.03 17.07 -3.62
N GLU A 7 38.84 16.65 -4.58
CA GLU A 7 38.43 16.48 -5.98
C GLU A 7 37.58 15.21 -6.21
N LEU A 8 37.81 14.15 -5.44
CA LEU A 8 37.06 12.89 -5.57
C LEU A 8 35.67 12.95 -4.92
N LEU A 9 35.50 13.76 -3.88
CA LEU A 9 34.25 13.89 -3.13
C LEU A 9 33.42 15.12 -3.53
N THR A 10 33.89 15.92 -4.50
CA THR A 10 33.13 17.05 -5.05
C THR A 10 32.89 16.89 -6.54
N HIS A 11 31.61 16.88 -6.93
CA HIS A 11 31.20 16.75 -8.33
C HIS A 11 31.49 18.07 -9.08
N LYS A 12 32.51 18.10 -9.94
CA LYS A 12 32.78 19.24 -10.83
C LYS A 12 31.79 19.20 -12.01
N GLY A 13 30.84 20.14 -12.04
CA GLY A 13 29.72 20.19 -12.99
C GLY A 13 30.05 20.72 -14.39
N ASN A 14 31.25 20.46 -14.92
CA ASN A 14 31.68 20.94 -16.23
C ASN A 14 32.13 19.78 -17.15
N GLY A 15 31.17 19.01 -17.66
CA GLY A 15 31.41 18.01 -18.70
C GLY A 15 30.62 18.33 -19.97
N TRP A 16 31.31 18.69 -21.06
CA TRP A 16 30.87 18.82 -22.46
C TRP A 16 29.65 19.72 -22.76
N TRP A 17 28.51 19.58 -22.08
CA TRP A 17 27.28 20.32 -22.37
C TRP A 17 27.20 21.65 -21.60
N ASN A 18 26.99 22.76 -22.32
CA ASN A 18 26.68 24.06 -21.72
C ASN A 18 25.17 24.16 -21.44
N LEU A 19 24.71 23.67 -20.28
CA LEU A 19 23.32 23.87 -19.86
C LEU A 19 23.12 25.33 -19.39
N PRO A 20 22.01 25.98 -19.75
CA PRO A 20 21.65 27.26 -19.15
C PRO A 20 21.46 27.09 -17.65
N LYS A 21 22.00 28.02 -16.85
CA LYS A 21 21.84 27.96 -15.39
C LYS A 21 20.37 28.14 -15.03
N THR A 22 19.74 27.09 -14.51
CA THR A 22 18.36 27.12 -14.02
C THR A 22 18.36 27.13 -12.50
N SER A 23 17.25 27.53 -11.87
CA SER A 23 17.14 27.52 -10.41
C SER A 23 17.37 26.14 -9.79
N GLN A 24 17.11 25.06 -10.54
CA GLN A 24 17.35 23.66 -10.14
C GLN A 24 18.82 23.23 -10.23
N SER A 25 19.68 24.08 -10.80
CA SER A 25 21.12 23.82 -10.96
C SER A 25 21.95 24.45 -9.84
N GLU A 26 21.30 25.11 -8.88
CA GLU A 26 21.92 25.67 -7.69
C GLU A 26 22.26 24.52 -6.72
N PRO A 27 23.33 24.60 -5.90
CA PRO A 27 23.68 23.52 -4.96
C PRO A 27 22.64 23.21 -3.88
N ASN A 28 21.68 24.13 -3.64
CA ASN A 28 20.52 23.91 -2.75
C ASN A 28 19.32 24.74 -3.25
N PRO A 29 18.59 24.23 -4.24
CA PRO A 29 17.44 24.89 -4.84
C PRO A 29 16.25 24.89 -3.90
N LYS A 30 15.45 25.94 -4.02
CA LYS A 30 14.16 26.02 -3.34
C LYS A 30 13.33 24.83 -3.87
N TYR A 31 13.00 23.89 -2.98
CA TYR A 31 12.18 22.67 -3.21
C TYR A 31 12.88 21.31 -3.48
N GLU A 32 14.13 21.09 -3.07
CA GLU A 32 14.83 19.82 -3.40
C GLU A 32 14.87 18.74 -2.32
N GLY A 33 14.41 19.03 -1.10
CA GLY A 33 14.42 18.08 0.02
C GLY A 33 13.02 17.58 0.43
N PRO A 34 12.91 16.46 1.17
CA PRO A 34 11.64 15.95 1.71
C PRO A 34 10.86 16.95 2.59
N ILE A 35 11.55 18.01 3.05
CA ILE A 35 11.04 19.04 3.96
C ILE A 35 11.26 20.47 3.38
N GLY A 36 11.70 20.59 2.11
CA GLY A 36 11.89 21.88 1.44
C GLY A 36 10.60 22.40 0.81
N GLY A 37 9.81 23.16 1.57
CA GLY A 37 8.47 23.65 1.21
C GLY A 37 7.48 23.46 2.37
N PRO A 38 6.18 23.84 2.24
CA PRO A 38 5.18 23.45 3.22
C PRO A 38 5.24 21.93 3.40
N TRP A 39 5.70 21.44 4.54
CA TRP A 39 6.09 20.03 4.73
C TRP A 39 4.98 19.02 4.34
N LEU A 40 3.72 19.41 4.51
CA LEU A 40 2.56 18.64 4.05
C LEU A 40 2.53 18.43 2.52
N THR A 41 2.90 19.43 1.72
CA THR A 41 2.86 19.35 0.25
C THR A 41 3.97 18.46 -0.29
N ASN A 42 5.10 18.37 0.40
CA ASN A 42 6.19 17.47 0.01
C ASN A 42 5.89 16.03 0.38
N TRP A 43 5.20 15.79 1.50
CA TRP A 43 4.60 14.50 1.81
C TRP A 43 3.58 14.08 0.75
N TRP A 44 2.68 14.99 0.36
CA TRP A 44 1.71 14.71 -0.70
C TRP A 44 2.39 14.45 -2.04
N LYS A 45 3.42 15.22 -2.39
CA LYS A 45 4.23 15.02 -3.58
C LYS A 45 4.95 13.67 -3.56
N PHE A 46 5.58 13.26 -2.46
CA PHE A 46 6.24 11.96 -2.35
C PHE A 46 5.25 10.80 -2.55
N LEU A 47 4.03 10.93 -2.04
CA LEU A 47 2.95 9.96 -2.23
C LEU A 47 2.38 9.96 -3.67
N THR A 48 2.54 11.06 -4.44
CA THR A 48 1.91 11.26 -5.75
C THR A 48 2.91 11.35 -6.93
N HIS A 49 4.24 11.41 -6.70
CA HIS A 49 5.27 11.40 -7.75
C HIS A 49 5.45 9.98 -8.31
N SER A 50 4.45 9.50 -9.06
CA SER A 50 4.52 8.32 -9.92
C SER A 50 4.96 8.70 -11.34
N GLY A 51 6.08 9.42 -11.45
CA GLY A 51 6.54 10.04 -12.71
C GLY A 51 7.56 9.25 -13.53
N VAL A 52 7.81 7.98 -13.23
CA VAL A 52 8.72 7.13 -14.02
C VAL A 52 8.13 5.74 -14.15
N ASP A 53 7.39 5.50 -15.25
CA ASP A 53 6.95 4.27 -15.94
C ASP A 53 6.81 2.90 -15.23
N HIS A 54 6.97 2.80 -13.92
CA HIS A 54 6.90 1.58 -13.12
C HIS A 54 6.20 1.97 -11.81
N ALA A 55 5.14 1.24 -11.44
CA ALA A 55 4.40 1.47 -10.19
C ALA A 55 5.36 1.37 -8.99
N GLY A 56 5.86 2.52 -8.53
CA GLY A 56 6.90 2.57 -7.51
C GLY A 56 6.41 2.07 -6.14
N PRO A 57 7.32 1.54 -5.28
CA PRO A 57 7.02 1.06 -3.92
C PRO A 57 6.20 2.03 -3.06
N ALA A 58 6.31 3.33 -3.33
CA ALA A 58 5.56 4.39 -2.66
C ALA A 58 4.04 4.22 -2.79
N PHE A 59 3.52 3.83 -3.96
CA PHE A 59 2.07 3.63 -4.16
C PHE A 59 1.53 2.52 -3.25
N TYR A 60 2.22 1.39 -3.20
CA TYR A 60 1.86 0.26 -2.33
C TYR A 60 1.94 0.62 -0.85
N THR A 61 2.89 1.49 -0.48
CA THR A 61 3.01 1.98 0.91
C THR A 61 1.80 2.83 1.31
N VAL A 62 1.26 3.65 0.39
CA VAL A 62 0.01 4.41 0.65
C VAL A 62 -1.17 3.47 0.88
N VAL A 63 -1.32 2.44 0.05
CA VAL A 63 -2.39 1.45 0.19
C VAL A 63 -2.24 0.65 1.49
N ALA A 64 -1.01 0.29 1.89
CA ALA A 64 -0.72 -0.35 3.17
C ALA A 64 -1.15 0.53 4.35
N ILE A 65 -0.77 1.82 4.32
CA ILE A 65 -1.14 2.76 5.39
C ILE A 65 -2.66 2.91 5.47
N PHE A 66 -3.34 3.03 4.33
CA PHE A 66 -4.80 3.11 4.30
C PHE A 66 -5.46 1.87 4.92
N LEU A 67 -5.02 0.66 4.53
CA LEU A 67 -5.51 -0.59 5.12
C LEU A 67 -5.20 -0.68 6.62
N ALA A 68 -4.02 -0.23 7.03
CA ALA A 68 -3.62 -0.18 8.44
C ALA A 68 -4.53 0.75 9.26
N VAL A 69 -4.90 1.91 8.73
CA VAL A 69 -5.86 2.82 9.38
C VAL A 69 -7.22 2.14 9.52
N ILE A 70 -7.70 1.42 8.50
CA ILE A 70 -8.95 0.63 8.63
C ILE A 70 -8.80 -0.46 9.70
N THR A 71 -7.63 -1.08 9.87
CA THR A 71 -7.38 -2.04 10.97
C THR A 71 -7.41 -1.41 12.34
N LEU A 72 -6.82 -0.23 12.49
CA LEU A 72 -6.84 0.49 13.75
C LEU A 72 -8.28 0.90 14.11
N LEU A 73 -9.03 1.40 13.14
CA LEU A 73 -10.44 1.74 13.32
C LEU A 73 -11.29 0.51 13.69
N GLU A 74 -11.06 -0.64 13.07
CA GLU A 74 -11.77 -1.88 13.42
C GLU A 74 -11.53 -2.29 14.87
N VAL A 75 -10.27 -2.30 15.31
CA VAL A 75 -9.90 -2.62 16.70
C VAL A 75 -10.50 -1.60 17.66
N TRP A 76 -10.46 -0.31 17.31
CA TRP A 76 -11.10 0.73 18.10
C TRP A 76 -12.60 0.47 18.26
N ILE A 77 -13.32 0.23 17.16
CA ILE A 77 -14.78 -0.03 17.17
C ILE A 77 -15.08 -1.27 18.02
N TYR A 78 -14.25 -2.31 17.95
CA TYR A 78 -14.40 -3.50 18.77
C TYR A 78 -14.31 -3.21 20.28
N THR A 79 -13.55 -2.19 20.71
CA THR A 79 -13.47 -1.80 22.12
C THR A 79 -14.75 -1.14 22.64
N ILE A 80 -15.61 -0.61 21.77
CA ILE A 80 -16.84 0.10 22.13
C ILE A 80 -17.99 -0.92 22.24
N LYS A 81 -18.41 -1.24 23.48
CA LYS A 81 -19.49 -2.22 23.76
C LYS A 81 -20.89 -1.78 23.32
N GLU A 82 -21.10 -0.49 23.05
CA GLU A 82 -22.41 0.11 22.75
C GLU A 82 -23.07 -0.45 21.46
N PHE A 83 -22.30 -1.07 20.57
CA PHE A 83 -22.80 -1.50 19.26
C PHE A 83 -23.39 -2.92 19.22
N GLY A 84 -23.43 -3.64 20.37
CA GLY A 84 -24.20 -4.87 20.60
C GLY A 84 -24.37 -5.82 19.41
N VAL A 85 -25.52 -5.73 18.73
CA VAL A 85 -25.92 -6.62 17.62
C VAL A 85 -25.29 -6.21 16.26
N TRP A 86 -24.98 -4.93 16.08
CA TRP A 86 -24.48 -4.39 14.83
C TRP A 86 -22.95 -4.53 14.67
N LEU A 87 -22.24 -4.87 15.73
CA LEU A 87 -20.80 -5.13 15.73
C LEU A 87 -20.42 -6.24 14.75
N ASN A 88 -21.02 -7.42 14.87
CA ASN A 88 -20.68 -8.58 14.04
C ASN A 88 -20.79 -8.31 12.52
N PRO A 89 -21.90 -7.77 11.98
CA PRO A 89 -22.00 -7.52 10.55
C PRO A 89 -21.01 -6.45 10.08
N ILE A 90 -20.76 -5.39 10.86
CA ILE A 90 -19.78 -4.35 10.53
C ILE A 90 -18.37 -4.93 10.44
N LEU A 91 -17.98 -5.77 11.41
CA LEU A 91 -16.65 -6.37 11.44
C LEU A 91 -16.43 -7.30 10.24
N ILE A 92 -17.46 -8.07 9.86
CA ILE A 92 -17.40 -8.91 8.65
C ILE A 92 -17.19 -8.06 7.40
N VAL A 93 -17.92 -6.95 7.25
CA VAL A 93 -17.79 -6.06 6.09
C VAL A 93 -16.42 -5.38 6.05
N LEU A 94 -15.91 -4.88 7.18
CA LEU A 94 -14.59 -4.26 7.27
C LEU A 94 -13.46 -5.27 6.96
N SER A 95 -13.56 -6.49 7.47
CA SER A 95 -12.61 -7.57 7.20
C SER A 95 -12.63 -7.96 5.72
N LEU A 96 -13.82 -8.09 5.12
CA LEU A 96 -13.96 -8.39 3.69
C LEU A 96 -13.34 -7.29 2.82
N PHE A 97 -13.56 -6.02 3.16
CA PHE A 97 -13.00 -4.89 2.43
C PHE A 97 -11.46 -4.91 2.46
N LYS A 98 -10.87 -5.21 3.62
CA LYS A 98 -9.41 -5.37 3.74
C LYS A 98 -8.92 -6.54 2.91
N PHE A 99 -9.60 -7.68 2.96
CA PHE A 99 -9.23 -8.84 2.17
C PHE A 99 -9.19 -8.51 0.67
N ILE A 100 -10.22 -7.85 0.15
CA ILE A 100 -10.27 -7.41 -1.25
C ILE A 100 -9.13 -6.43 -1.56
N GLY A 101 -8.88 -5.46 -0.68
CA GLY A 101 -7.77 -4.52 -0.85
C GLY A 101 -6.40 -5.21 -0.90
N VAL A 102 -6.14 -6.17 -0.01
CA VAL A 102 -4.90 -6.94 0.00
C VAL A 102 -4.77 -7.79 -1.26
N VAL A 103 -5.81 -8.51 -1.65
CA VAL A 103 -5.78 -9.37 -2.84
C VAL A 103 -5.62 -8.55 -4.13
N ALA A 104 -6.36 -7.44 -4.28
CA ALA A 104 -6.30 -6.63 -5.49
C ALA A 104 -4.95 -5.90 -5.67
N PHE A 105 -4.40 -5.36 -4.58
CA PHE A 105 -3.20 -4.51 -4.64
C PHE A 105 -1.91 -5.22 -4.20
N PHE A 106 -1.90 -5.97 -3.10
CA PHE A 106 -0.67 -6.62 -2.59
C PHE A 106 -0.39 -7.98 -3.22
N MET A 107 -1.42 -8.72 -3.66
CA MET A 107 -1.20 -9.93 -4.46
C MET A 107 -1.09 -9.64 -5.97
N HIS A 108 -1.02 -8.36 -6.36
CA HIS A 108 -0.86 -7.90 -7.74
C HIS A 108 -1.92 -8.37 -8.75
N LEU A 109 -3.01 -9.04 -8.32
CA LEU A 109 -4.08 -9.54 -9.22
C LEU A 109 -4.66 -8.47 -10.15
N ARG A 110 -4.67 -7.20 -9.73
CA ARG A 110 -5.13 -6.09 -10.59
C ARG A 110 -4.15 -5.75 -11.72
N PHE A 111 -2.87 -5.95 -11.51
CA PHE A 111 -1.78 -5.59 -12.44
C PHE A 111 -1.28 -6.78 -13.26
N ASP A 112 -1.55 -8.00 -12.80
CA ASP A 112 -1.17 -9.25 -13.45
C ASP A 112 -2.18 -9.75 -14.50
N HIS A 113 -1.82 -10.83 -15.21
CA HIS A 113 -2.69 -11.48 -16.19
C HIS A 113 -3.95 -12.07 -15.52
N ARG A 114 -5.10 -11.98 -16.21
CA ARG A 114 -6.42 -12.45 -15.73
C ARG A 114 -6.47 -13.92 -15.27
N TYR A 115 -5.50 -14.74 -15.68
CA TYR A 115 -5.41 -16.15 -15.26
C TYR A 115 -5.12 -16.28 -13.76
N PHE A 116 -4.28 -15.40 -13.20
CA PHE A 116 -3.99 -15.41 -11.77
C PHE A 116 -5.24 -15.08 -10.94
N THR A 117 -6.00 -14.09 -11.37
CA THR A 117 -7.30 -13.76 -10.75
C THR A 117 -8.29 -14.91 -10.82
N LEU A 118 -8.36 -15.61 -11.96
CA LEU A 118 -9.27 -16.73 -12.14
C LEU A 118 -8.89 -17.91 -11.23
N ILE A 119 -7.63 -18.32 -11.23
CA ILE A 119 -7.14 -19.45 -10.40
C ILE A 119 -7.34 -19.13 -8.91
N PHE A 120 -6.95 -17.92 -8.47
CA PHE A 120 -7.13 -17.51 -7.08
C PHE A 120 -8.61 -17.51 -6.66
N THR A 121 -9.48 -16.93 -7.48
CA THR A 121 -10.92 -16.86 -7.21
C THR A 121 -11.52 -18.27 -7.18
N PHE A 122 -11.11 -19.15 -8.09
CA PHE A 122 -11.53 -20.54 -8.11
C PHE A 122 -11.14 -21.29 -6.83
N CYS A 123 -9.87 -21.18 -6.40
CA CYS A 123 -9.42 -21.75 -5.14
C CYS A 123 -10.17 -21.18 -3.94
N MET A 124 -10.48 -19.88 -3.94
CA MET A 124 -11.24 -19.25 -2.86
C MET A 124 -12.69 -19.76 -2.79
N ILE A 125 -13.37 -19.86 -3.94
CA ILE A 125 -14.72 -20.44 -4.01
C ILE A 125 -14.71 -21.91 -3.56
N LEU A 126 -13.71 -22.69 -4.00
CA LEU A 126 -13.54 -24.07 -3.54
C LEU A 126 -13.30 -24.16 -2.03
N GLY A 127 -12.45 -23.32 -1.46
CA GLY A 127 -12.20 -23.30 -0.02
C GLY A 127 -13.47 -22.98 0.78
N VAL A 128 -14.22 -21.96 0.34
CA VAL A 128 -15.49 -21.56 0.97
C VAL A 128 -16.53 -22.67 0.83
N SER A 129 -16.63 -23.33 -0.33
CA SER A 129 -17.61 -24.41 -0.52
C SER A 129 -17.32 -25.63 0.35
N VAL A 130 -16.05 -26.02 0.49
CA VAL A 130 -15.62 -27.09 1.39
C VAL A 130 -15.90 -26.72 2.85
N PHE A 131 -15.60 -25.48 3.25
CA PHE A 131 -15.88 -25.00 4.61
C PHE A 131 -17.39 -25.04 4.93
N ILE A 132 -18.25 -24.56 4.02
CA ILE A 132 -19.70 -24.63 4.16
C ILE A 132 -20.16 -26.09 4.26
N SER A 133 -19.62 -26.97 3.42
CA SER A 133 -19.95 -28.40 3.44
C SER A 133 -19.61 -29.05 4.79
N ALA A 134 -18.45 -28.71 5.36
CA ALA A 134 -18.05 -29.19 6.68
C ALA A 134 -18.96 -28.66 7.81
N LEU A 135 -19.37 -27.38 7.74
CA LEU A 135 -20.32 -26.81 8.69
C LEU A 135 -21.69 -27.48 8.61
N LEU A 136 -22.19 -27.74 7.40
CA LEU A 136 -23.44 -28.48 7.20
C LEU A 136 -23.34 -29.88 7.80
N MET A 137 -22.26 -30.62 7.51
CA MET A 137 -22.04 -31.96 8.06
C MET A 137 -22.02 -31.95 9.60
N LYS A 138 -21.32 -30.98 10.21
CA LYS A 138 -21.32 -30.80 11.67
C LYS A 138 -22.72 -30.54 12.20
N SER A 139 -23.48 -29.65 11.55
CA SER A 139 -24.85 -29.35 11.95
C SER A 139 -25.75 -30.59 11.90
N PHE A 140 -25.66 -31.39 10.84
CA PHE A 140 -26.43 -32.63 10.75
C PHE A 140 -26.02 -33.66 11.81
N ALA A 141 -24.72 -33.79 12.09
CA ALA A 141 -24.23 -34.69 13.12
C ALA A 141 -24.76 -34.30 14.52
N GLN A 142 -24.81 -33.01 14.84
CA GLN A 142 -25.36 -32.53 16.12
C GLN A 142 -26.87 -32.73 16.25
N THR A 143 -27.62 -32.73 15.15
CA THR A 143 -29.08 -32.99 15.18
C THR A 143 -29.42 -34.47 15.45
N ILE A 144 -28.48 -35.38 15.23
CA ILE A 144 -28.68 -36.83 15.40
C ILE A 144 -28.28 -37.30 16.82
N GLN A 145 -27.50 -36.51 17.57
CA GLN A 145 -27.13 -36.75 18.97
C GLN A 145 -28.11 -36.09 19.94
#